data_AF-A0A286UVW1-F1
#
_entry.id   AF-A0A286UVW1-F1
#
_cell.length_a   1.000
_cell.length_b   1.000
_cell.length_c   1.000
_cell.angle_alpha   90.00
_cell.angle_beta   90.00
_cell.angle_gamma   90.00
#
_symmetry.space_group_name_H-M   'P 1'
#
loop_
_entity.id
_entity.type
_entity.pdbx_description
1 polymer ?
#
loop_
_entity_poly.entity_id
_entity_poly.type
_entity_poly.pdbx_seq_one_letter_code
_entity_poly.pdbx_strand_id
1 'polypeptide(L)'
;MQRSFRPLSDRLSRGNTTQGSTNIHRPKVGHEHPTFKHERKRMILRSLPSLIEVGLTVLAVDSVVNEYETASGPRLVTDLYPYPTAVPRVVYWVFKKRFSLSLTYIEVSPLFTYLSTTPLGLCPFHKLYILRNMVKAPDSPNCSPPLPPIPLSAGDAPLDQTQSRPLGYFLPDLVGHCSFPLTYNTHGDEVARESDKWLDNGCPELTPKKRKALYGLHAGELTAFCYTSCDAHRLRVISDFMNYLFHLDNISDGMMTREADKLSDVVMNALWFPEEYRPGKGQPAEEISAGKLARDYWTRCIADAGPRCQARFKENLQLFFEAVHIQATHRELGEIPDLESYIDVRRDESGCKPVFDLIEYGLGIDLPDEVAEHPIIKALNQGSNDLVTWSNDIFSYNVEQARGDTHNMVIILETVYGMELQVAMDYVGEMCRLTMENFVENKAKIPSFGCPRLDRDVAGYVQGLQDWIVGALHWSFMSQRYFGLEGSEVKKHRYVKLLPKNVSSSVNESCPSSS
;
A
#
# COMPACT_ATOMS: atom_id res chain seq x y z
N MET A 1 -6.26 61.93 11.74
CA MET A 1 -7.65 61.74 12.18
C MET A 1 -7.79 60.35 12.78
N GLN A 2 -7.95 60.24 14.10
CA GLN A 2 -8.49 59.03 14.74
C GLN A 2 -9.99 59.25 14.98
N ARG A 3 -10.80 58.19 14.90
CA ARG A 3 -11.84 57.90 15.90
C ARG A 3 -12.44 56.50 15.71
N SER A 4 -12.36 55.72 16.77
CA SER A 4 -13.20 54.56 17.04
C SER A 4 -14.64 55.00 17.33
N PHE A 5 -15.61 54.08 17.23
CA PHE A 5 -16.38 53.59 18.39
C PHE A 5 -17.19 52.33 18.03
N ARG A 6 -17.60 51.58 19.07
CA ARG A 6 -18.21 50.24 19.00
C ARG A 6 -19.72 50.29 19.41
N PRO A 7 -20.45 49.17 19.61
CA PRO A 7 -21.78 48.98 19.02
C PRO A 7 -22.95 49.21 20.00
N LEU A 8 -24.18 48.94 19.54
CA LEU A 8 -25.37 48.83 20.37
C LEU A 8 -26.07 47.49 20.14
N SER A 9 -26.46 46.84 21.24
CA SER A 9 -27.21 45.59 21.35
C SER A 9 -28.56 45.84 22.02
N ASP A 10 -29.42 44.81 22.08
CA ASP A 10 -30.69 44.76 22.82
C ASP A 10 -31.81 45.69 22.28
N ARG A 11 -33.13 45.44 22.35
CA ARG A 11 -34.03 44.36 22.85
C ARG A 11 -35.43 44.65 22.20
N LEU A 12 -36.57 43.95 22.36
CA LEU A 12 -37.04 42.81 23.17
C LEU A 12 -38.35 42.25 22.52
N SER A 13 -38.56 40.91 22.48
CA SER A 13 -39.89 40.23 22.60
C SER A 13 -41.04 40.51 21.60
N ARG A 14 -42.16 39.77 21.53
CA ARG A 14 -42.60 38.37 21.84
C ARG A 14 -43.97 38.20 21.16
N GLY A 15 -44.36 36.99 20.77
CA GLY A 15 -45.71 36.75 20.24
C GLY A 15 -46.04 35.28 19.98
N ASN A 16 -46.32 34.51 21.04
CA ASN A 16 -46.87 33.16 20.93
C ASN A 16 -48.39 33.21 20.78
N THR A 17 -48.95 32.42 19.85
CA THR A 17 -50.22 31.70 20.06
C THR A 17 -50.29 30.44 19.20
N THR A 18 -51.20 29.54 19.56
CA THR A 18 -51.10 28.08 19.38
C THR A 18 -52.09 27.45 18.40
N GLN A 19 -51.75 26.22 17.99
CA GLN A 19 -52.62 25.11 17.55
C GLN A 19 -53.18 25.09 16.11
N GLY A 20 -53.13 23.90 15.51
CA GLY A 20 -53.69 23.58 14.20
C GLY A 20 -53.09 22.29 13.60
N SER A 21 -53.49 21.12 14.11
CA SER A 21 -53.02 19.82 13.60
C SER A 21 -53.75 19.41 12.32
N THR A 22 -53.01 19.00 11.28
CA THR A 22 -53.53 18.11 10.21
C THR A 22 -52.45 17.12 9.77
N ASN A 23 -52.76 15.83 9.87
CA ASN A 23 -51.92 14.74 9.35
C ASN A 23 -52.07 14.65 7.82
N ILE A 24 -50.96 14.67 7.09
CA ILE A 24 -50.91 14.22 5.69
C ILE A 24 -49.74 13.24 5.56
N HIS A 25 -50.07 11.96 5.33
CA HIS A 25 -49.07 10.96 4.97
C HIS A 25 -48.44 11.31 3.61
N ARG A 26 -47.11 11.42 3.57
CA ARG A 26 -46.32 11.16 2.35
C ARG A 26 -45.51 9.89 2.57
N PRO A 27 -45.46 8.96 1.60
CA PRO A 27 -44.65 7.76 1.72
C PRO A 27 -43.17 8.13 1.74
N LYS A 28 -42.42 7.57 2.70
CA LYS A 28 -40.95 7.62 2.67
C LYS A 28 -40.48 6.70 1.55
N VAL A 29 -40.05 7.29 0.42
CA VAL A 29 -39.21 6.57 -0.54
C VAL A 29 -37.87 6.35 0.14
N GLY A 30 -37.60 5.11 0.55
CA GLY A 30 -36.30 4.73 1.10
C GLY A 30 -35.26 4.72 -0.01
N HIS A 31 -34.51 5.80 -0.15
CA HIS A 31 -33.22 5.74 -0.84
C HIS A 31 -32.23 5.01 0.08
N GLU A 32 -32.04 3.72 -0.16
CA GLU A 32 -30.87 3.02 0.35
C GLU A 32 -29.62 3.64 -0.30
N HIS A 33 -28.93 4.49 0.46
CA HIS A 33 -27.63 4.99 0.06
C HIS A 33 -26.62 3.83 0.02
N PRO A 34 -25.77 3.73 -1.01
CA PRO A 34 -24.82 2.63 -1.14
C PRO A 34 -23.87 2.60 0.06
N THR A 35 -23.85 1.47 0.77
CA THR A 35 -22.95 1.26 1.91
C THR A 35 -21.51 1.03 1.42
N PHE A 36 -20.51 1.25 2.29
CA PHE A 36 -19.10 1.00 1.98
C PHE A 36 -18.85 -0.40 1.36
N LYS A 37 -19.56 -1.43 1.82
CA LYS A 37 -19.53 -2.79 1.23
C LYS A 37 -20.02 -2.85 -0.22
N HIS A 38 -20.95 -1.99 -0.64
CA HIS A 38 -21.41 -1.91 -2.02
C HIS A 38 -20.37 -1.24 -2.94
N GLU A 39 -19.70 -0.18 -2.50
CA GLU A 39 -18.63 0.44 -3.29
C GLU A 39 -17.38 -0.44 -3.35
N ARG A 40 -16.97 -1.09 -2.24
CA ARG A 40 -15.89 -2.09 -2.25
C ARG A 40 -16.20 -3.25 -3.20
N LYS A 41 -17.45 -3.75 -3.24
CA LYS A 41 -17.89 -4.75 -4.23
C LYS A 41 -17.89 -4.19 -5.67
N ARG A 42 -18.34 -2.95 -5.89
CA ARG A 42 -18.31 -2.31 -7.22
C ARG A 42 -16.90 -2.12 -7.76
N MET A 43 -15.93 -1.83 -6.88
CA MET A 43 -14.52 -1.70 -7.24
C MET A 43 -13.96 -3.06 -7.72
N ILE A 44 -14.12 -4.13 -6.93
CA ILE A 44 -13.75 -5.50 -7.33
C ILE A 44 -14.39 -5.89 -8.68
N LEU A 45 -15.66 -5.52 -8.89
CA LEU A 45 -16.38 -5.77 -10.15
C LEU A 45 -15.95 -4.86 -11.32
N ARG A 46 -15.29 -3.72 -11.07
CA ARG A 46 -14.73 -2.82 -12.10
C ARG A 46 -13.32 -3.20 -12.52
N SER A 47 -12.59 -3.92 -11.67
CA SER A 47 -11.29 -4.53 -12.01
C SER A 47 -11.43 -5.87 -12.77
N LEU A 48 -12.66 -6.34 -13.04
CA LEU A 48 -12.92 -7.58 -13.79
C LEU A 48 -12.74 -7.55 -15.33
N PRO A 49 -12.74 -6.41 -16.07
CA PRO A 49 -12.61 -6.44 -17.53
C PRO A 49 -11.34 -7.16 -18.02
N SER A 50 -10.22 -6.98 -17.32
CA SER A 50 -8.93 -7.65 -17.57
C SER A 50 -8.93 -9.16 -17.26
N LEU A 51 -9.89 -9.65 -16.48
CA LEU A 51 -10.11 -11.10 -16.25
C LEU A 51 -11.05 -11.72 -17.30
N ILE A 52 -11.93 -10.91 -17.90
CA ILE A 52 -12.89 -11.36 -18.92
C ILE A 52 -12.19 -11.60 -20.28
N GLU A 53 -11.18 -10.79 -20.64
CA GLU A 53 -10.37 -11.04 -21.85
C GLU A 53 -9.53 -12.33 -21.77
N VAL A 54 -9.23 -12.82 -20.56
CA VAL A 54 -8.47 -14.06 -20.31
C VAL A 54 -9.40 -15.27 -20.05
N GLY A 55 -10.73 -15.09 -20.16
CA GLY A 55 -11.71 -16.17 -19.97
C GLY A 55 -11.88 -16.67 -18.53
N LEU A 56 -11.31 -15.98 -17.54
CA LEU A 56 -11.36 -16.36 -16.13
C LEU A 56 -12.67 -15.95 -15.47
N THR A 57 -13.65 -16.85 -15.49
CA THR A 57 -14.89 -16.69 -14.71
C THR A 57 -14.64 -17.02 -13.24
N VAL A 58 -14.36 -16.01 -12.42
CA VAL A 58 -14.14 -16.18 -10.97
C VAL A 58 -15.46 -16.49 -10.25
N LEU A 59 -15.57 -17.70 -9.70
CA LEU A 59 -16.64 -18.10 -8.79
C LEU A 59 -16.33 -17.60 -7.37
N ALA A 60 -16.94 -16.47 -6.98
CA ALA A 60 -16.79 -15.87 -5.65
C ALA A 60 -18.10 -15.94 -4.83
N VAL A 61 -18.47 -17.15 -4.39
CA VAL A 61 -19.61 -17.47 -3.49
C VAL A 61 -19.27 -18.80 -2.78
N ASP A 62 -19.20 -18.94 -1.45
CA ASP A 62 -19.15 -17.96 -0.35
C ASP A 62 -18.47 -18.63 0.88
N SER A 63 -18.11 -17.89 1.93
CA SER A 63 -17.65 -18.44 3.22
C SER A 63 -18.07 -17.61 4.45
N VAL A 64 -19.28 -17.03 4.42
CA VAL A 64 -19.91 -16.49 5.63
C VAL A 64 -20.52 -17.62 6.46
N VAL A 65 -19.92 -17.86 7.63
CA VAL A 65 -20.38 -18.81 8.65
C VAL A 65 -21.80 -18.48 9.10
N ASN A 66 -22.68 -19.50 9.13
CA ASN A 66 -24.03 -19.38 9.67
C ASN A 66 -24.03 -19.30 11.20
N GLU A 67 -24.08 -18.09 11.75
CA GLU A 67 -24.66 -17.85 13.07
C GLU A 67 -26.12 -17.41 12.90
N TYR A 68 -27.09 -18.31 13.10
CA TYR A 68 -28.43 -17.97 13.58
C TYR A 68 -29.12 -19.20 14.17
N GLU A 69 -29.19 -19.25 15.50
CA GLU A 69 -29.90 -20.29 16.23
C GLU A 69 -31.36 -19.88 16.56
N THR A 70 -32.24 -20.89 16.59
CA THR A 70 -33.55 -20.93 17.28
C THR A 70 -34.71 -20.00 16.84
N ALA A 71 -35.71 -20.60 16.18
CA ALA A 71 -37.14 -20.29 16.37
C ALA A 71 -38.08 -21.42 15.89
N SER A 72 -38.36 -22.37 16.79
CA SER A 72 -39.62 -23.14 16.95
C SER A 72 -40.60 -23.40 15.77
N GLY A 73 -40.93 -24.68 15.54
CA GLY A 73 -42.31 -25.12 15.21
C GLY A 73 -42.52 -25.94 13.92
N PRO A 74 -43.08 -27.16 13.96
CA PRO A 74 -43.25 -28.02 12.78
C PRO A 74 -44.65 -27.95 12.14
N ARG A 75 -44.74 -28.15 10.81
CA ARG A 75 -45.95 -28.67 10.14
C ARG A 75 -45.61 -29.66 9.02
N LEU A 76 -46.32 -30.79 9.03
CA LEU A 76 -46.24 -31.91 8.08
C LEU A 76 -47.00 -31.64 6.76
N VAL A 77 -46.86 -32.59 5.82
CA VAL A 77 -47.81 -33.11 4.79
C VAL A 77 -47.04 -33.28 3.46
N THR A 78 -46.40 -34.43 3.19
CA THR A 78 -46.88 -35.59 2.38
C THR A 78 -47.22 -35.21 0.91
N ASP A 79 -46.84 -35.94 -0.15
CA ASP A 79 -46.53 -37.39 -0.26
C ASP A 79 -45.84 -37.78 -1.60
N LEU A 80 -45.49 -39.09 -1.75
CA LEU A 80 -45.14 -39.87 -2.97
C LEU A 80 -43.67 -39.97 -3.52
N TYR A 81 -43.23 -41.23 -3.65
CA TYR A 81 -42.04 -41.81 -4.35
C TYR A 81 -42.47 -42.40 -5.73
N PRO A 82 -41.61 -43.00 -6.63
CA PRO A 82 -40.20 -43.45 -6.47
C PRO A 82 -39.17 -43.21 -7.62
N TYR A 83 -37.88 -43.01 -7.24
CA TYR A 83 -36.60 -43.45 -7.92
C TYR A 83 -36.30 -43.08 -9.42
N PRO A 84 -35.03 -43.10 -9.89
CA PRO A 84 -33.86 -42.38 -9.36
C PRO A 84 -32.97 -41.71 -10.45
N THR A 85 -32.23 -40.65 -10.09
CA THR A 85 -30.78 -40.45 -10.38
C THR A 85 -30.36 -39.04 -9.95
N ALA A 86 -29.12 -38.90 -9.47
CA ALA A 86 -28.64 -37.68 -8.82
C ALA A 86 -28.10 -36.65 -9.82
N VAL A 87 -28.73 -35.47 -9.88
CA VAL A 87 -28.08 -34.19 -10.24
C VAL A 87 -28.76 -33.06 -9.46
N PRO A 88 -28.06 -32.33 -8.56
CA PRO A 88 -28.61 -31.12 -7.96
C PRO A 88 -28.68 -30.00 -9.02
N ARG A 89 -29.88 -29.72 -9.52
CA ARG A 89 -30.15 -28.55 -10.37
C ARG A 89 -30.21 -27.29 -9.49
N VAL A 90 -29.21 -26.41 -9.60
CA VAL A 90 -29.36 -25.01 -9.16
C VAL A 90 -30.00 -24.20 -10.29
N VAL A 91 -31.17 -23.63 -10.02
CA VAL A 91 -31.91 -22.79 -10.99
C VAL A 91 -31.49 -21.34 -10.84
N TYR A 92 -30.79 -20.80 -11.83
CA TYR A 92 -30.48 -19.37 -11.90
C TYR A 92 -31.60 -18.58 -12.59
N TRP A 93 -32.11 -17.55 -11.93
CA TRP A 93 -32.92 -16.51 -12.56
C TRP A 93 -32.00 -15.51 -13.27
N VAL A 94 -31.79 -15.71 -14.57
CA VAL A 94 -31.06 -14.76 -15.42
C VAL A 94 -32.01 -13.70 -15.94
N PHE A 95 -31.83 -12.44 -15.53
CA PHE A 95 -32.52 -11.33 -16.19
C PHE A 95 -31.93 -11.10 -17.58
N LYS A 96 -32.83 -11.05 -18.57
CA LYS A 96 -32.56 -11.31 -19.98
C LYS A 96 -32.03 -10.08 -20.72
N LYS A 97 -30.79 -10.12 -21.22
CA LYS A 97 -30.42 -9.44 -22.47
C LYS A 97 -29.58 -10.36 -23.35
N ARG A 98 -30.03 -10.54 -24.60
CA ARG A 98 -29.41 -11.43 -25.59
C ARG A 98 -28.07 -10.85 -26.04
N PHE A 99 -27.00 -11.63 -25.89
CA PHE A 99 -25.99 -11.78 -26.95
C PHE A 99 -25.66 -13.26 -27.08
N SER A 100 -25.48 -13.71 -28.31
CA SER A 100 -25.17 -15.11 -28.62
C SER A 100 -23.67 -15.23 -28.82
N LEU A 101 -23.01 -16.06 -28.02
CA LEU A 101 -21.60 -16.40 -28.19
C LEU A 101 -21.45 -17.93 -28.20
N SER A 102 -20.68 -18.40 -29.16
CA SER A 102 -20.32 -19.81 -29.38
C SER A 102 -19.47 -20.35 -28.23
N LEU A 103 -19.61 -21.64 -27.91
CA LEU A 103 -18.66 -22.31 -27.03
C LEU A 103 -17.28 -22.37 -27.70
N THR A 104 -16.29 -21.72 -27.10
CA THR A 104 -14.87 -22.03 -27.30
C THR A 104 -14.42 -22.79 -26.05
N TYR A 105 -13.72 -23.91 -26.24
CA TYR A 105 -13.08 -24.62 -25.11
C TYR A 105 -11.99 -23.72 -24.51
N ILE A 106 -12.05 -23.49 -23.21
CA ILE A 106 -10.98 -22.84 -22.44
C ILE A 106 -10.12 -23.97 -21.86
N GLU A 107 -8.89 -24.12 -22.35
CA GLU A 107 -7.88 -24.89 -21.64
C GLU A 107 -7.52 -24.14 -20.35
N VAL A 108 -7.86 -24.71 -19.21
CA VAL A 108 -7.47 -24.18 -17.91
C VAL A 108 -5.97 -24.42 -17.74
N SER A 109 -5.19 -23.35 -17.60
CA SER A 109 -3.73 -23.43 -17.44
C SER A 109 -3.33 -24.37 -16.29
N PRO A 110 -2.30 -25.23 -16.45
CA PRO A 110 -1.85 -26.16 -15.41
C PRO A 110 -1.56 -25.53 -14.04
N LEU A 111 -1.20 -24.24 -13.99
CA LEU A 111 -1.00 -23.50 -12.73
C LEU A 111 -2.25 -23.44 -11.84
N PHE A 112 -3.45 -23.39 -12.43
CA PHE A 112 -4.70 -23.30 -11.66
C PHE A 112 -4.98 -24.60 -10.89
N THR A 113 -4.61 -25.74 -11.47
CA THR A 113 -4.59 -27.04 -10.79
C THR A 113 -3.49 -27.10 -9.75
N TYR A 114 -2.32 -26.49 -10.00
CA TYR A 114 -1.19 -26.48 -9.07
C TYR A 114 -1.50 -25.73 -7.77
N LEU A 115 -2.04 -24.51 -7.84
CA LEU A 115 -2.37 -23.68 -6.67
C LEU A 115 -3.54 -24.22 -5.81
N SER A 116 -4.40 -25.06 -6.40
CA SER A 116 -5.53 -25.71 -5.70
C SER A 116 -5.19 -27.08 -5.11
N THR A 117 -4.06 -27.70 -5.50
CA THR A 117 -3.67 -29.05 -5.05
C THR A 117 -2.33 -29.12 -4.31
N THR A 118 -1.49 -28.08 -4.36
CA THR A 118 -0.25 -28.04 -3.57
C THR A 118 -0.46 -27.47 -2.17
N PRO A 119 0.17 -28.06 -1.14
CA PRO A 119 0.19 -27.52 0.22
C PRO A 119 1.22 -26.39 0.34
N LEU A 120 1.14 -25.38 -0.53
CA LEU A 120 1.72 -24.07 -0.25
C LEU A 120 0.98 -23.53 0.99
N GLY A 121 1.70 -23.38 2.10
CA GLY A 121 1.15 -23.00 3.42
C GLY A 121 0.51 -21.62 3.50
N LEU A 122 0.58 -20.85 2.40
CA LEU A 122 0.04 -19.50 2.26
C LEU A 122 -1.46 -19.41 2.63
N CYS A 123 -1.79 -18.42 3.45
CA CYS A 123 -3.16 -18.03 3.81
C CYS A 123 -4.06 -17.87 2.54
N PRO A 124 -5.35 -18.25 2.57
CA PRO A 124 -6.27 -18.07 1.44
C PRO A 124 -6.35 -16.63 0.87
N PHE A 125 -6.20 -15.61 1.72
CA PHE A 125 -6.12 -14.22 1.27
C PHE A 125 -4.86 -13.93 0.46
N HIS A 126 -3.70 -14.46 0.91
CA HIS A 126 -2.44 -14.35 0.19
C HIS A 126 -2.53 -15.04 -1.19
N LYS A 127 -3.18 -16.22 -1.28
CA LYS A 127 -3.43 -16.91 -2.56
C LYS A 127 -4.33 -16.09 -3.50
N LEU A 128 -5.38 -15.44 -2.99
CA LEU A 128 -6.24 -14.55 -3.79
C LEU A 128 -5.52 -13.28 -4.26
N TYR A 129 -4.65 -12.71 -3.42
CA TYR A 129 -3.79 -11.57 -3.75
C TYR A 129 -2.81 -11.92 -4.87
N ILE A 130 -2.09 -13.05 -4.76
CA ILE A 130 -1.24 -13.58 -5.84
C ILE A 130 -2.05 -13.77 -7.13
N LEU A 131 -3.23 -14.41 -7.08
CA LEU A 131 -4.06 -14.64 -8.26
C LEU A 131 -4.55 -13.35 -8.94
N ARG A 132 -4.79 -12.27 -8.19
CA ARG A 132 -5.13 -10.95 -8.75
C ARG A 132 -3.93 -10.32 -9.48
N ASN A 133 -2.73 -10.53 -8.97
CA ASN A 133 -1.50 -9.90 -9.47
C ASN A 133 -0.74 -10.74 -10.53
N MET A 134 -1.05 -12.04 -10.66
CA MET A 134 -0.36 -12.97 -11.57
C MET A 134 -0.76 -12.93 -13.05
N VAL A 135 -1.65 -12.02 -13.47
CA VAL A 135 -2.02 -11.89 -14.90
C VAL A 135 -0.91 -11.17 -15.69
N LYS A 136 0.21 -11.87 -15.90
CA LYS A 136 1.29 -11.46 -16.80
C LYS A 136 0.89 -11.79 -18.24
N ALA A 137 0.74 -10.77 -19.08
CA ALA A 137 0.54 -10.96 -20.51
C ALA A 137 1.83 -11.52 -21.15
N PRO A 138 1.77 -12.56 -22.01
CA PRO A 138 2.96 -13.27 -22.48
C PRO A 138 3.92 -12.43 -23.33
N ASP A 139 3.47 -11.30 -23.88
CA ASP A 139 4.25 -10.39 -24.73
C ASP A 139 4.63 -9.06 -24.03
N SER A 140 4.47 -8.93 -22.70
CA SER A 140 4.87 -7.70 -22.00
C SER A 140 6.40 -7.54 -21.96
N PRO A 141 6.96 -6.34 -22.22
CA PRO A 141 8.36 -6.05 -21.88
C PRO A 141 8.62 -6.38 -20.40
N ASN A 142 9.79 -6.94 -20.11
CA ASN A 142 10.09 -7.53 -18.81
C ASN A 142 10.05 -6.45 -17.70
N CYS A 143 8.98 -6.44 -16.90
CA CYS A 143 8.70 -5.36 -15.93
C CYS A 143 9.77 -5.23 -14.84
N SER A 144 10.46 -6.33 -14.53
CA SER A 144 11.71 -6.35 -13.75
C SER A 144 12.72 -7.25 -14.47
N PRO A 145 14.04 -7.04 -14.31
CA PRO A 145 15.03 -8.03 -14.72
C PRO A 145 14.79 -9.37 -13.98
N PRO A 146 15.21 -10.52 -14.53
CA PRO A 146 15.23 -11.76 -13.76
C PRO A 146 16.12 -11.59 -12.53
N LEU A 147 15.76 -12.23 -11.42
CA LEU A 147 16.60 -12.25 -10.22
C LEU A 147 17.99 -12.82 -10.56
N PRO A 148 19.09 -12.26 -10.02
CA PRO A 148 20.40 -12.88 -10.14
C PRO A 148 20.35 -14.32 -9.63
N PRO A 149 21.16 -15.25 -10.19
CA PRO A 149 21.24 -16.60 -9.63
C PRO A 149 21.63 -16.53 -8.15
N ILE A 150 20.78 -17.06 -7.28
CA ILE A 150 21.07 -17.23 -5.86
C ILE A 150 22.39 -17.99 -5.75
N PRO A 151 23.44 -17.41 -5.13
CA PRO A 151 24.71 -18.09 -4.94
C PRO A 151 24.47 -19.43 -4.26
N LEU A 152 24.88 -20.52 -4.92
CA LEU A 152 24.75 -21.86 -4.35
C LEU A 152 25.54 -21.87 -3.04
N SER A 153 24.84 -22.14 -1.93
CA SER A 153 25.48 -22.47 -0.67
C SER A 153 26.50 -23.59 -0.93
N ALA A 154 27.69 -23.47 -0.35
CA ALA A 154 28.71 -24.52 -0.43
C ALA A 154 28.15 -25.79 0.23
N GLY A 155 27.69 -26.72 -0.62
CA GLY A 155 26.61 -27.65 -0.28
C GLY A 155 26.84 -28.50 0.96
N ASP A 156 25.77 -28.67 1.74
CA ASP A 156 25.64 -29.56 2.91
C ASP A 156 26.76 -29.48 3.97
N ALA A 157 27.59 -28.44 3.93
CA ALA A 157 28.41 -28.05 5.07
C ALA A 157 27.46 -27.61 6.20
N PRO A 158 27.47 -28.24 7.38
CA PRO A 158 26.68 -27.75 8.49
C PRO A 158 27.08 -26.30 8.75
N LEU A 159 26.10 -25.40 8.78
CA LEU A 159 26.31 -23.99 9.16
C LEU A 159 27.08 -24.00 10.49
N ASP A 160 28.33 -23.56 10.44
CA ASP A 160 29.21 -23.57 11.60
C ASP A 160 28.73 -22.47 12.56
N GLN A 161 27.87 -22.87 13.50
CA GLN A 161 27.30 -22.01 14.53
C GLN A 161 28.35 -21.39 15.47
N THR A 162 29.64 -21.70 15.27
CA THR A 162 30.77 -21.08 15.96
C THR A 162 31.34 -19.84 15.25
N GLN A 163 30.93 -19.52 14.02
CA GLN A 163 31.31 -18.25 13.40
C GLN A 163 30.70 -17.07 14.16
N SER A 164 31.58 -16.25 14.77
CA SER A 164 31.17 -15.02 15.44
C SER A 164 30.54 -14.06 14.44
N ARG A 165 29.30 -13.63 14.72
CA ARG A 165 28.59 -12.63 13.90
C ARG A 165 29.49 -11.43 13.60
N PRO A 166 29.53 -10.92 12.35
CA PRO A 166 30.38 -9.78 12.01
C PRO A 166 30.08 -8.54 12.88
N LEU A 167 31.07 -7.67 13.05
CA LEU A 167 30.94 -6.41 13.80
C LEU A 167 30.20 -5.30 13.02
N GLY A 168 30.03 -5.51 11.72
CA GLY A 168 29.46 -4.57 10.76
C GLY A 168 29.60 -5.10 9.35
N TYR A 169 29.08 -4.35 8.38
CA TYR A 169 29.03 -4.71 6.96
C TYR A 169 29.20 -3.44 6.11
N PHE A 170 29.43 -3.62 4.81
CA PHE A 170 29.49 -2.53 3.83
C PHE A 170 28.20 -2.47 3.02
N LEU A 171 27.67 -1.26 2.83
CA LEU A 171 26.57 -0.96 1.92
C LEU A 171 27.06 -1.02 0.46
N PRO A 172 26.27 -1.57 -0.49
CA PRO A 172 26.53 -1.41 -1.92
C PRO A 172 26.49 0.07 -2.32
N ASP A 173 27.17 0.46 -3.41
CA ASP A 173 27.28 1.86 -3.85
C ASP A 173 26.07 2.32 -4.69
N LEU A 174 24.88 2.24 -4.08
CA LEU A 174 23.62 2.58 -4.74
C LEU A 174 23.59 4.03 -5.23
N VAL A 175 24.28 4.93 -4.54
CA VAL A 175 24.39 6.35 -4.91
C VAL A 175 25.32 6.54 -6.10
N GLY A 176 26.51 5.91 -6.10
CA GLY A 176 27.45 5.97 -7.22
C GLY A 176 26.91 5.34 -8.51
N HIS A 177 25.99 4.37 -8.41
CA HIS A 177 25.31 3.77 -9.55
C HIS A 177 24.13 4.58 -10.10
N CYS A 178 23.58 5.53 -9.34
CA CYS A 178 22.48 6.38 -9.80
C CYS A 178 23.02 7.62 -10.52
N SER A 179 22.82 7.70 -11.83
CA SER A 179 23.29 8.82 -12.66
C SER A 179 22.27 9.96 -12.82
N PHE A 180 21.10 9.87 -12.19
CA PHE A 180 20.07 10.90 -12.26
C PHE A 180 20.46 12.13 -11.42
N PRO A 181 20.15 13.36 -11.88
CA PRO A 181 20.52 14.57 -11.16
C PRO A 181 19.63 14.77 -9.92
N LEU A 182 20.23 14.85 -8.74
CA LEU A 182 19.50 15.27 -7.55
C LEU A 182 19.11 16.75 -7.64
N THR A 183 17.81 17.03 -7.64
CA THR A 183 17.24 18.38 -7.58
C THR A 183 16.40 18.53 -6.32
N TYR A 184 16.25 19.75 -5.80
CA TYR A 184 15.45 20.03 -4.61
C TYR A 184 14.49 21.17 -4.90
N ASN A 185 13.21 21.02 -4.54
CA ASN A 185 12.19 22.02 -4.75
C ASN A 185 12.49 23.29 -3.93
N THR A 186 12.40 24.47 -4.54
CA THR A 186 12.69 25.77 -3.90
C THR A 186 11.77 26.12 -2.74
N HIS A 187 10.64 25.43 -2.59
CA HIS A 187 9.69 25.59 -1.48
C HIS A 187 9.86 24.53 -0.37
N GLY A 188 10.82 23.61 -0.51
CA GLY A 188 10.97 22.43 0.33
C GLY A 188 11.04 22.71 1.83
N ASP A 189 11.99 23.55 2.26
CA ASP A 189 12.26 23.81 3.69
C ASP A 189 11.05 24.40 4.42
N GLU A 190 10.30 25.28 3.75
CA GLU A 190 9.10 25.90 4.31
C GLU A 190 7.96 24.89 4.40
N VAL A 191 7.73 24.13 3.32
CA VAL A 191 6.67 23.11 3.27
C VAL A 191 6.93 21.97 4.26
N ALA A 192 8.17 21.51 4.39
CA ALA A 192 8.57 20.46 5.33
C ALA A 192 8.25 20.87 6.78
N ARG A 193 8.72 22.06 7.18
CA ARG A 193 8.45 22.68 8.48
C ARG A 193 6.94 22.82 8.79
N GLU A 194 6.10 22.96 7.79
CA GLU A 194 4.64 23.02 7.97
C GLU A 194 3.99 21.64 8.04
N SER A 195 4.54 20.67 7.31
CA SER A 195 4.02 19.31 7.26
C SER A 195 4.23 18.56 8.57
N ASP A 196 5.41 18.67 9.16
CA ASP A 196 5.69 18.06 10.47
C ASP A 196 4.78 18.64 11.55
N LYS A 197 4.55 19.97 11.52
CA LYS A 197 3.61 20.65 12.43
C LYS A 197 2.17 20.23 12.20
N TRP A 198 1.75 20.03 10.96
CA TRP A 198 0.40 19.58 10.63
C TRP A 198 0.15 18.18 11.20
N LEU A 199 1.09 17.26 11.04
CA LEU A 199 0.98 15.91 11.59
C LEU A 199 1.04 15.91 13.13
N ASP A 200 1.97 16.67 13.73
CA ASP A 200 2.12 16.77 15.19
C ASP A 200 0.86 17.34 15.87
N ASN A 201 0.29 18.40 15.29
CA ASN A 201 -0.97 18.97 15.77
C ASN A 201 -2.18 18.04 15.56
N GLY A 202 -2.16 17.24 14.49
CA GLY A 202 -3.23 16.28 14.18
C GLY A 202 -3.22 15.02 15.04
N CYS A 203 -2.07 14.68 15.65
CA CYS A 203 -1.89 13.51 16.51
C CYS A 203 -1.38 13.91 17.92
N PRO A 204 -2.22 14.56 18.75
CA PRO A 204 -1.86 14.94 20.12
C PRO A 204 -1.44 13.76 21.00
N GLU A 205 -1.85 12.53 20.67
CA GLU A 205 -1.47 11.28 21.33
C GLU A 205 -0.01 10.84 21.10
N LEU A 206 0.74 11.49 20.19
CA LEU A 206 2.14 11.13 19.94
C LEU A 206 2.99 11.25 21.22
N THR A 207 3.63 10.14 21.59
CA THR A 207 4.60 10.13 22.69
C THR A 207 5.83 10.99 22.35
N PRO A 208 6.60 11.50 23.33
CA PRO A 208 7.82 12.25 23.07
C PRO A 208 8.83 11.51 22.16
N LYS A 209 8.89 10.17 22.25
CA LYS A 209 9.70 9.34 21.36
C LYS A 209 9.18 9.35 19.92
N LYS A 210 7.87 9.12 19.70
CA LYS A 210 7.28 9.16 18.35
C LYS A 210 7.35 10.57 17.74
N ARG A 211 7.14 11.63 18.53
CA ARG A 211 7.32 13.02 18.10
C ARG A 211 8.76 13.36 17.72
N LYS A 212 9.77 12.88 18.48
CA LYS A 212 11.17 13.03 18.07
C LYS A 212 11.46 12.29 16.75
N ALA A 213 10.89 11.10 16.56
CA ALA A 213 11.06 10.34 15.32
C ALA A 213 10.43 11.04 14.11
N LEU A 214 9.26 11.69 14.28
CA LEU A 214 8.64 12.54 13.24
C LEU A 214 9.59 13.62 12.74
N TYR A 215 10.06 14.53 13.60
CA TYR A 215 10.97 15.62 13.16
C TYR A 215 12.36 15.12 12.73
N GLY A 216 12.78 13.93 13.15
CA GLY A 216 14.03 13.30 12.69
C GLY A 216 13.89 12.52 11.38
N LEU A 217 12.66 12.34 10.87
CA LEU A 217 12.38 11.61 9.65
C LEU A 217 12.76 12.41 8.40
N HIS A 218 12.63 13.74 8.45
CA HIS A 218 12.86 14.65 7.31
C HIS A 218 12.01 14.30 6.07
N ALA A 219 10.72 13.96 6.27
CA ALA A 219 9.83 13.50 5.20
C ALA A 219 9.41 14.63 4.24
N GLY A 220 9.36 15.87 4.70
CA GLY A 220 9.13 17.02 3.83
C GLY A 220 10.31 17.29 2.90
N GLU A 221 11.54 17.09 3.38
CA GLU A 221 12.76 17.17 2.59
C GLU A 221 12.82 16.04 1.54
N LEU A 222 12.44 14.80 1.89
CA LEU A 222 12.22 13.74 0.89
C LEU A 222 11.23 14.19 -0.19
N THR A 223 10.10 14.77 0.21
CA THR A 223 9.10 15.29 -0.72
C THR A 223 9.71 16.33 -1.66
N ALA A 224 10.52 17.25 -1.14
CA ALA A 224 11.17 18.27 -1.95
C ALA A 224 12.25 17.73 -2.90
N PHE A 225 12.87 16.57 -2.60
CA PHE A 225 13.73 15.85 -3.56
C PHE A 225 12.94 15.09 -4.63
N CYS A 226 11.76 14.54 -4.30
CA CYS A 226 10.97 13.71 -5.23
C CYS A 226 10.00 14.51 -6.12
N TYR A 227 9.60 15.72 -5.71
CA TYR A 227 8.62 16.56 -6.44
C TYR A 227 9.23 17.93 -6.74
N THR A 228 10.20 17.92 -7.64
CA THR A 228 11.18 19.00 -7.83
C THR A 228 10.61 20.26 -8.48
N SER A 229 9.54 20.13 -9.28
CA SER A 229 9.02 21.20 -10.15
C SER A 229 7.62 21.71 -9.83
N CYS A 230 6.96 21.21 -8.77
CA CYS A 230 5.61 21.63 -8.40
C CYS A 230 5.60 22.91 -7.56
N ASP A 231 4.49 23.66 -7.62
CA ASP A 231 4.32 24.87 -6.80
C ASP A 231 4.17 24.55 -5.30
N ALA A 232 4.33 25.57 -4.46
CA ALA A 232 4.23 25.43 -3.01
C ALA A 232 2.89 24.85 -2.52
N HIS A 233 1.78 25.08 -3.22
CA HIS A 233 0.45 24.58 -2.83
C HIS A 233 0.36 23.06 -3.06
N ARG A 234 0.74 22.60 -4.25
CA ARG A 234 0.78 21.17 -4.57
C ARG A 234 1.82 20.46 -3.71
N LEU A 235 3.02 21.02 -3.54
CA LEU A 235 4.05 20.47 -2.67
C LEU A 235 3.56 20.33 -1.22
N ARG A 236 2.81 21.31 -0.70
CA ARG A 236 2.23 21.27 0.66
C ARG A 236 1.31 20.06 0.86
N VAL A 237 0.40 19.81 -0.08
CA VAL A 237 -0.54 18.67 -0.02
C VAL A 237 0.19 17.33 -0.14
N ILE A 238 1.15 17.24 -1.06
CA ILE A 238 1.96 16.02 -1.23
C ILE A 238 2.80 15.74 0.02
N SER A 239 3.44 16.77 0.59
CA SER A 239 4.27 16.63 1.80
C SER A 239 3.46 16.14 2.99
N ASP A 240 2.21 16.59 3.13
CA ASP A 240 1.31 16.11 4.17
C ASP A 240 0.96 14.64 3.99
N PHE A 241 0.67 14.20 2.76
CA PHE A 241 0.50 12.77 2.49
C PHE A 241 1.79 11.98 2.76
N MET A 242 2.96 12.51 2.42
CA MET A 242 4.26 11.86 2.67
C MET A 242 4.55 11.65 4.16
N ASN A 243 4.37 12.69 4.98
CA ASN A 243 4.46 12.57 6.44
C ASN A 243 3.41 11.60 6.99
N TYR A 244 2.19 11.66 6.45
CA TYR A 244 1.08 10.79 6.84
C TYR A 244 1.29 9.31 6.47
N LEU A 245 1.90 9.00 5.32
CA LEU A 245 2.20 7.64 4.88
C LEU A 245 3.21 6.97 5.82
N PHE A 246 4.30 7.66 6.15
CA PHE A 246 5.20 7.19 7.21
C PHE A 246 4.53 7.13 8.58
N HIS A 247 3.53 7.98 8.85
CA HIS A 247 2.77 7.86 10.09
C HIS A 247 1.90 6.61 10.13
N LEU A 248 1.26 6.22 9.02
CA LEU A 248 0.52 4.98 8.87
C LEU A 248 1.42 3.76 9.11
N ASP A 249 2.59 3.70 8.45
CA ASP A 249 3.65 2.71 8.68
C ASP A 249 3.97 2.57 10.19
N ASN A 250 4.25 3.69 10.87
CA ASN A 250 4.51 3.75 12.32
C ASN A 250 3.29 3.46 13.23
N ILE A 251 2.08 3.33 12.68
CA ILE A 251 0.87 2.90 13.38
C ILE A 251 0.64 1.40 13.15
N SER A 252 0.85 0.89 11.93
CA SER A 252 0.72 -0.53 11.57
C SER A 252 1.89 -1.40 12.04
N ASP A 253 3.04 -0.79 12.35
CA ASP A 253 4.15 -1.47 13.02
C ASP A 253 3.67 -2.08 14.36
N GLY A 254 3.82 -3.40 14.49
CA GLY A 254 3.34 -4.19 15.62
C GLY A 254 1.82 -4.44 15.68
N MET A 255 0.99 -3.93 14.75
CA MET A 255 -0.45 -4.22 14.74
C MET A 255 -0.75 -5.69 14.44
N MET A 256 -1.85 -6.16 15.03
CA MET A 256 -2.53 -7.40 14.69
C MET A 256 -3.47 -7.18 13.50
N THR A 257 -3.83 -8.24 12.78
CA THR A 257 -4.61 -8.22 11.53
C THR A 257 -5.93 -7.43 11.67
N ARG A 258 -6.63 -7.63 12.79
CA ARG A 258 -7.89 -6.92 13.11
C ARG A 258 -7.71 -5.41 13.36
N GLU A 259 -6.51 -4.97 13.72
CA GLU A 259 -6.20 -3.56 13.97
C GLU A 259 -5.82 -2.85 12.67
N ALA A 260 -5.03 -3.51 11.83
CA ALA A 260 -4.74 -3.09 10.46
C ALA A 260 -6.04 -2.92 9.64
N ASP A 261 -6.96 -3.88 9.73
CA ASP A 261 -8.28 -3.79 9.09
C ASP A 261 -9.05 -2.54 9.50
N LYS A 262 -9.10 -2.22 10.81
CA LYS A 262 -9.80 -1.02 11.31
C LYS A 262 -9.14 0.28 10.85
N LEU A 263 -7.81 0.31 10.80
CA LEU A 263 -7.07 1.46 10.30
C LEU A 263 -7.42 1.71 8.83
N SER A 264 -7.29 0.67 7.99
CA SER A 264 -7.70 0.68 6.58
C SER A 264 -9.14 1.18 6.41
N ASP A 265 -10.08 0.59 7.15
CA ASP A 265 -11.52 0.90 7.08
C ASP A 265 -11.82 2.38 7.37
N VAL A 266 -11.11 3.00 8.32
CA VAL A 266 -11.28 4.42 8.68
C VAL A 266 -10.58 5.34 7.69
N VAL A 267 -9.36 5.01 7.25
CA VAL A 267 -8.63 5.84 6.27
C VAL A 267 -9.34 5.84 4.93
N MET A 268 -9.78 4.67 4.44
CA MET A 268 -10.56 4.58 3.20
C MET A 268 -11.93 5.25 3.35
N ASN A 269 -12.52 5.34 4.55
CA ASN A 269 -13.74 6.13 4.78
C ASN A 269 -13.54 7.59 4.39
N ALA A 270 -12.42 8.19 4.77
CA ALA A 270 -12.08 9.57 4.43
C ALA A 270 -11.90 9.76 2.91
N LEU A 271 -11.33 8.78 2.21
CA LEU A 271 -11.14 8.88 0.76
C LEU A 271 -12.44 8.72 -0.05
N TRP A 272 -13.39 7.91 0.44
CA TRP A 272 -14.68 7.66 -0.22
C TRP A 272 -15.78 8.67 0.15
N PHE A 273 -15.69 9.30 1.31
CA PHE A 273 -16.69 10.25 1.81
C PHE A 273 -16.06 11.56 2.31
N PRO A 274 -15.24 12.28 1.52
CA PRO A 274 -14.39 13.39 2.00
C PRO A 274 -15.11 14.40 2.90
N GLU A 275 -16.33 14.79 2.56
CA GLU A 275 -17.14 15.78 3.29
C GLU A 275 -17.50 15.40 4.73
N GLU A 276 -17.63 14.11 5.07
CA GLU A 276 -18.04 13.67 6.41
C GLU A 276 -17.63 12.23 6.76
N TYR A 277 -17.34 11.97 8.04
CA TYR A 277 -17.08 10.63 8.54
C TYR A 277 -18.37 9.81 8.62
N ARG A 278 -18.38 8.64 7.96
CA ARG A 278 -19.55 7.76 7.87
C ARG A 278 -19.23 6.37 8.45
N PRO A 279 -19.22 6.21 9.78
CA PRO A 279 -18.77 4.98 10.43
C PRO A 279 -19.61 3.76 10.02
N GLY A 280 -18.93 2.72 9.54
CA GLY A 280 -19.51 1.40 9.27
C GLY A 280 -19.70 0.56 10.55
N LYS A 281 -20.38 -0.60 10.42
CA LYS A 281 -20.55 -1.56 11.52
C LYS A 281 -19.17 -2.04 12.00
N GLY A 282 -18.81 -1.72 13.24
CA GLY A 282 -17.55 -2.12 13.88
C GLY A 282 -16.45 -1.05 13.84
N GLN A 283 -16.67 0.07 13.16
CA GLN A 283 -15.79 1.23 13.19
C GLN A 283 -16.09 2.10 14.43
N PRO A 284 -15.11 2.91 14.91
CA PRO A 284 -15.34 3.85 16.01
C PRO A 284 -16.45 4.87 15.70
N ALA A 285 -17.23 5.27 16.71
CA ALA A 285 -18.30 6.26 16.54
C ALA A 285 -17.77 7.67 16.23
N GLU A 286 -16.62 8.03 16.81
CA GLU A 286 -15.87 9.25 16.50
C GLU A 286 -14.68 8.92 15.60
N GLU A 287 -14.35 9.80 14.66
CA GLU A 287 -13.20 9.60 13.78
C GLU A 287 -11.88 9.73 14.55
N ILE A 288 -11.00 8.73 14.43
CA ILE A 288 -9.65 8.75 15.02
C ILE A 288 -8.72 9.69 14.22
N SER A 289 -7.62 10.12 14.83
CA SER A 289 -6.63 11.05 14.26
C SER A 289 -6.18 10.66 12.85
N ALA A 290 -5.92 9.36 12.61
CA ALA A 290 -5.56 8.85 11.29
C ALA A 290 -6.63 9.12 10.21
N GLY A 291 -7.92 8.99 10.53
CA GLY A 291 -9.02 9.31 9.60
C GLY A 291 -9.18 10.80 9.36
N LYS A 292 -9.07 11.61 10.42
CA LYS A 292 -9.12 13.09 10.36
C LYS A 292 -8.00 13.65 9.48
N LEU A 293 -6.77 13.17 9.65
CA LEU A 293 -5.63 13.55 8.81
C LEU A 293 -5.82 13.10 7.36
N ALA A 294 -6.33 11.88 7.14
CA ALA A 294 -6.65 11.41 5.79
C ALA A 294 -7.64 12.33 5.09
N ARG A 295 -8.69 12.72 5.81
CA ARG A 295 -9.76 13.59 5.32
C ARG A 295 -9.24 15.00 4.97
N ASP A 296 -8.41 15.57 5.83
CA ASP A 296 -7.85 16.91 5.65
C ASP A 296 -6.92 17.00 4.43
N TYR A 297 -5.96 16.08 4.26
CA TYR A 297 -5.10 16.11 3.07
C TYR A 297 -5.90 15.75 1.80
N TRP A 298 -6.81 14.76 1.89
CA TRP A 298 -7.52 14.28 0.70
C TRP A 298 -8.48 15.33 0.16
N THR A 299 -9.20 16.03 1.03
CA THR A 299 -10.10 17.14 0.63
C THR A 299 -9.34 18.28 -0.06
N ARG A 300 -8.09 18.55 0.34
CA ARG A 300 -7.20 19.48 -0.36
C ARG A 300 -6.69 18.93 -1.70
N CYS A 301 -6.39 17.63 -1.76
CA CYS A 301 -5.91 16.96 -2.98
C CYS A 301 -6.97 16.95 -4.09
N ILE A 302 -8.20 16.49 -3.78
CA ILE A 302 -9.27 16.32 -4.79
C ILE A 302 -9.81 17.63 -5.37
N ALA A 303 -9.45 18.78 -4.81
CA ALA A 303 -9.77 20.09 -5.38
C ALA A 303 -9.06 20.33 -6.73
N ASP A 304 -7.81 19.87 -6.85
CA ASP A 304 -6.95 20.08 -8.03
C ASP A 304 -6.51 18.78 -8.74
N ALA A 305 -6.72 17.60 -8.12
CA ALA A 305 -6.36 16.32 -8.70
C ALA A 305 -7.33 15.88 -9.82
N GLY A 306 -6.79 15.40 -10.94
CA GLY A 306 -7.59 14.86 -12.02
C GLY A 306 -8.32 13.56 -11.64
N PRO A 307 -9.49 13.26 -12.23
CA PRO A 307 -10.33 12.13 -11.82
C PRO A 307 -9.68 10.75 -12.01
N ARG A 308 -8.72 10.58 -12.93
CA ARG A 308 -8.01 9.31 -13.14
C ARG A 308 -6.89 9.15 -12.12
N CYS A 309 -6.11 10.20 -11.87
CA CYS A 309 -5.18 10.28 -10.73
C CYS A 309 -5.89 9.97 -9.39
N GLN A 310 -7.07 10.57 -9.13
CA GLN A 310 -7.87 10.29 -7.94
C GLN A 310 -8.34 8.81 -7.85
N ALA A 311 -8.62 8.17 -8.99
CA ALA A 311 -9.04 6.77 -9.02
C ALA A 311 -7.86 5.83 -8.72
N ARG A 312 -6.71 6.03 -9.40
CA ARG A 312 -5.47 5.28 -9.15
C ARG A 312 -5.03 5.38 -7.70
N PHE A 313 -4.96 6.59 -7.15
CA PHE A 313 -4.56 6.83 -5.76
C PHE A 313 -5.41 6.04 -4.74
N LYS A 314 -6.73 5.99 -4.95
CA LYS A 314 -7.63 5.20 -4.09
C LYS A 314 -7.43 3.69 -4.22
N GLU A 315 -7.19 3.19 -5.43
CA GLU A 315 -6.90 1.76 -5.63
C GLU A 315 -5.53 1.38 -5.04
N ASN A 316 -4.50 2.18 -5.30
CA ASN A 316 -3.14 1.95 -4.81
C ASN A 316 -3.01 2.09 -3.29
N LEU A 317 -3.73 3.02 -2.64
CA LEU A 317 -3.80 3.06 -1.18
C LEU A 317 -4.60 1.89 -0.58
N GLN A 318 -5.63 1.39 -1.29
CA GLN A 318 -6.32 0.18 -0.87
C GLN A 318 -5.42 -1.07 -0.96
N LEU A 319 -4.61 -1.17 -2.02
CA LEU A 319 -3.61 -2.24 -2.18
C LEU A 319 -2.55 -2.20 -1.08
N PHE A 320 -2.04 -1.01 -0.73
CA PHE A 320 -1.15 -0.83 0.43
C PHE A 320 -1.74 -1.43 1.71
N PHE A 321 -3.01 -1.13 2.04
CA PHE A 321 -3.66 -1.70 3.21
C PHE A 321 -3.92 -3.22 3.09
N GLU A 322 -4.21 -3.74 1.90
CA GLU A 322 -4.32 -5.18 1.65
C GLU A 322 -2.97 -5.90 1.88
N ALA A 323 -1.85 -5.27 1.53
CA ALA A 323 -0.50 -5.80 1.78
C ALA A 323 -0.06 -5.69 3.25
N VAL A 324 -0.42 -4.59 3.95
CA VAL A 324 -0.22 -4.45 5.41
C VAL A 324 -0.99 -5.53 6.19
N HIS A 325 -2.20 -5.91 5.75
CA HIS A 325 -2.95 -7.03 6.32
C HIS A 325 -2.21 -8.37 6.14
N ILE A 326 -1.59 -8.61 4.98
CA ILE A 326 -0.77 -9.81 4.73
C ILE A 326 0.45 -9.83 5.65
N GLN A 327 1.17 -8.72 5.80
CA GLN A 327 2.30 -8.61 6.74
C GLN A 327 1.87 -8.88 8.19
N ALA A 328 0.74 -8.32 8.62
CA ALA A 328 0.18 -8.58 9.96
C ALA A 328 -0.17 -10.06 10.16
N THR A 329 -0.72 -10.72 9.14
CA THR A 329 -1.02 -12.16 9.16
C THR A 329 0.25 -13.00 9.30
N HIS A 330 1.29 -12.72 8.50
CA HIS A 330 2.58 -13.42 8.63
C HIS A 330 3.20 -13.22 10.02
N ARG A 331 3.12 -12.00 10.57
CA ARG A 331 3.60 -11.66 11.93
C ARG A 331 2.84 -12.45 13.02
N GLU A 332 1.52 -12.59 12.88
CA GLU A 332 0.67 -13.39 13.79
C GLU A 332 1.00 -14.90 13.73
N LEU A 333 1.33 -15.42 12.55
CA LEU A 333 1.65 -16.83 12.33
C LEU A 333 3.13 -17.18 12.58
N GLY A 334 4.00 -16.17 12.72
CA GLY A 334 5.46 -16.37 12.79
C GLY A 334 6.08 -16.81 11.47
N GLU A 335 5.42 -16.55 10.35
CA GLU A 335 5.84 -16.96 9.01
C GLU A 335 6.84 -15.96 8.40
N ILE A 336 7.86 -16.49 7.72
CA ILE A 336 8.79 -15.73 6.89
C ILE A 336 8.50 -16.13 5.43
N PRO A 337 8.12 -15.19 4.54
CA PRO A 337 7.87 -15.51 3.13
C PRO A 337 9.17 -15.87 2.40
N ASP A 338 9.04 -16.63 1.30
CA ASP A 338 10.13 -16.75 0.33
C ASP A 338 10.39 -15.43 -0.40
N LEU A 339 11.52 -15.34 -1.11
CA LEU A 339 11.96 -14.10 -1.76
C LEU A 339 10.99 -13.58 -2.83
N GLU A 340 10.36 -14.46 -3.62
CA GLU A 340 9.45 -14.03 -4.70
C GLU A 340 8.11 -13.54 -4.12
N SER A 341 7.53 -14.32 -3.20
CA SER A 341 6.31 -13.93 -2.47
C SER A 341 6.51 -12.63 -1.67
N TYR A 342 7.71 -12.43 -1.08
CA TYR A 342 8.06 -11.17 -0.42
C TYR A 342 8.03 -10.00 -1.40
N ILE A 343 8.76 -10.09 -2.53
CA ILE A 343 8.86 -9.00 -3.52
C ILE A 343 7.47 -8.56 -4.02
N ASP A 344 6.56 -9.51 -4.31
CA ASP A 344 5.23 -9.19 -4.83
C ASP A 344 4.31 -8.52 -3.79
N VAL A 345 4.43 -8.85 -2.50
CA VAL A 345 3.70 -8.15 -1.41
C VAL A 345 4.35 -6.79 -1.11
N ARG A 346 5.68 -6.75 -1.07
CA ARG A 346 6.49 -5.58 -0.71
C ARG A 346 6.33 -4.40 -1.68
N ARG A 347 5.99 -4.66 -2.95
CA ARG A 347 5.61 -3.64 -3.95
C ARG A 347 4.34 -2.85 -3.61
N ASP A 348 3.41 -3.43 -2.87
CA ASP A 348 2.20 -2.73 -2.40
C ASP A 348 2.41 -2.16 -0.99
N GLU A 349 3.06 -2.92 -0.10
CA GLU A 349 3.33 -2.53 1.28
C GLU A 349 4.34 -1.36 1.40
N SER A 350 5.22 -1.14 0.42
CA SER A 350 6.15 0.01 0.41
C SER A 350 5.47 1.39 0.33
N GLY A 351 4.21 1.45 -0.08
CA GLY A 351 3.49 2.71 -0.30
C GLY A 351 4.00 3.53 -1.50
N CYS A 352 4.90 2.99 -2.33
CA CYS A 352 5.44 3.70 -3.51
C CYS A 352 4.36 4.02 -4.55
N LYS A 353 3.36 3.14 -4.74
CA LYS A 353 2.30 3.34 -5.74
C LYS A 353 1.45 4.61 -5.52
N PRO A 354 0.82 4.85 -4.35
CA PRO A 354 0.03 6.06 -4.14
C PRO A 354 0.87 7.35 -4.18
N VAL A 355 2.17 7.31 -3.86
CA VAL A 355 3.03 8.50 -4.05
C VAL A 355 3.41 8.72 -5.52
N PHE A 356 3.58 7.67 -6.33
CA PHE A 356 3.78 7.84 -7.77
C PHE A 356 2.52 8.41 -8.47
N ASP A 357 1.31 8.08 -8.01
CA ASP A 357 0.08 8.74 -8.48
C ASP A 357 0.08 10.25 -8.22
N LEU A 358 0.69 10.69 -7.11
CA LEU A 358 0.83 12.11 -6.78
C LEU A 358 1.87 12.84 -7.64
N ILE A 359 2.65 12.15 -8.49
CA ILE A 359 3.47 12.82 -9.52
C ILE A 359 2.55 13.52 -10.52
N GLU A 360 1.43 12.89 -10.90
CA GLU A 360 0.42 13.52 -11.76
C GLU A 360 -0.17 14.78 -11.10
N TYR A 361 -0.52 14.66 -9.81
CA TYR A 361 -0.98 15.79 -9.01
C TYR A 361 0.06 16.90 -8.91
N GLY A 362 1.34 16.59 -8.66
CA GLY A 362 2.41 17.58 -8.59
C GLY A 362 2.61 18.36 -9.90
N LEU A 363 2.49 17.67 -11.04
CA LEU A 363 2.64 18.25 -12.38
C LEU A 363 1.36 18.93 -12.92
N GLY A 364 0.21 18.75 -12.26
CA GLY A 364 -1.08 19.26 -12.75
C GLY A 364 -1.58 18.54 -14.01
N ILE A 365 -1.27 17.26 -14.14
CA ILE A 365 -1.67 16.39 -15.26
C ILE A 365 -2.68 15.32 -14.80
N ASP A 366 -3.33 14.67 -15.76
CA ASP A 366 -4.24 13.53 -15.53
C ASP A 366 -4.07 12.60 -16.74
N LEU A 367 -3.17 11.62 -16.61
CA LEU A 367 -2.71 10.75 -17.68
C LEU A 367 -3.84 9.81 -18.14
N PRO A 368 -4.02 9.60 -19.46
CA PRO A 368 -4.94 8.61 -20.02
C PRO A 368 -4.67 7.21 -19.51
N ASP A 369 -5.73 6.41 -19.40
CA ASP A 369 -5.58 5.04 -18.93
C ASP A 369 -4.81 4.22 -19.97
N GLU A 370 -4.86 4.55 -21.28
CA GLU A 370 -3.98 3.96 -22.29
C GLU A 370 -2.49 4.28 -22.11
N VAL A 371 -2.15 5.33 -21.35
CA VAL A 371 -0.77 5.68 -20.96
C VAL A 371 -0.39 4.95 -19.68
N ALA A 372 -1.22 5.02 -18.64
CA ALA A 372 -0.95 4.38 -17.36
C ALA A 372 -0.84 2.86 -17.49
N GLU A 373 -1.67 2.25 -18.33
CA GLU A 373 -1.65 0.82 -18.64
C GLU A 373 -0.61 0.44 -19.72
N HIS A 374 0.07 1.41 -20.35
CA HIS A 374 1.06 1.10 -21.37
C HIS A 374 2.21 0.27 -20.75
N PRO A 375 2.59 -0.90 -21.31
CA PRO A 375 3.48 -1.84 -20.62
C PRO A 375 4.83 -1.24 -20.19
N ILE A 376 5.38 -0.31 -20.98
CA ILE A 376 6.63 0.40 -20.64
C ILE A 376 6.44 1.33 -19.43
N ILE A 377 5.28 2.00 -19.30
CA ILE A 377 4.99 2.87 -18.16
C ILE A 377 4.76 2.04 -16.88
N LYS A 378 4.15 0.86 -17.00
CA LYS A 378 4.04 -0.11 -15.90
C LYS A 378 5.41 -0.65 -15.48
N ALA A 379 6.28 -0.99 -16.44
CA ALA A 379 7.66 -1.43 -16.17
C ALA A 379 8.50 -0.34 -15.49
N LEU A 380 8.38 0.93 -15.91
CA LEU A 380 9.07 2.06 -15.28
C LEU A 380 8.58 2.30 -13.85
N ASN A 381 7.28 2.22 -13.60
CA ASN A 381 6.70 2.28 -12.25
C ASN A 381 7.20 1.14 -11.36
N GLN A 382 7.17 -0.09 -11.86
CA GLN A 382 7.62 -1.27 -11.12
C GLN A 382 9.12 -1.19 -10.80
N GLY A 383 9.96 -0.85 -11.78
CA GLY A 383 11.39 -0.67 -11.57
C GLY A 383 11.72 0.46 -10.57
N SER A 384 10.94 1.56 -10.58
CA SER A 384 11.10 2.65 -9.59
C SER A 384 10.73 2.20 -8.18
N ASN A 385 9.64 1.43 -8.04
CA ASN A 385 9.18 0.85 -6.78
C ASN A 385 10.21 -0.15 -6.24
N ASP A 386 10.66 -1.08 -7.07
CA ASP A 386 11.72 -2.05 -6.77
C ASP A 386 13.00 -1.33 -6.29
N LEU A 387 13.46 -0.28 -6.99
CA LEU A 387 14.64 0.51 -6.60
C LEU A 387 14.48 1.23 -5.25
N VAL A 388 13.37 1.96 -5.05
CA VAL A 388 13.12 2.70 -3.80
C VAL A 388 12.97 1.73 -2.63
N THR A 389 12.31 0.60 -2.84
CA THR A 389 11.96 -0.34 -1.77
C THR A 389 13.13 -1.25 -1.39
N TRP A 390 13.86 -1.82 -2.35
CA TRP A 390 15.02 -2.69 -2.05
C TRP A 390 16.21 -1.88 -1.52
N SER A 391 16.36 -0.62 -1.94
CA SER A 391 17.33 0.28 -1.30
C SER A 391 16.90 0.65 0.13
N ASN A 392 15.60 0.84 0.40
CA ASN A 392 15.10 0.96 1.77
C ASN A 392 15.47 -0.28 2.60
N ASP A 393 15.22 -1.50 2.13
CA ASP A 393 15.58 -2.73 2.87
C ASP A 393 17.07 -2.78 3.25
N ILE A 394 17.97 -2.39 2.34
CA ILE A 394 19.42 -2.29 2.59
C ILE A 394 19.72 -1.26 3.70
N PHE A 395 19.11 -0.08 3.63
CA PHE A 395 19.37 1.00 4.60
C PHE A 395 18.72 0.73 5.97
N SER A 396 17.56 0.06 6.01
CA SER A 396 16.80 -0.19 7.23
C SER A 396 17.21 -1.46 7.97
N TYR A 397 17.82 -2.42 7.28
CA TYR A 397 18.25 -3.72 7.82
C TYR A 397 18.81 -3.63 9.23
N ASN A 398 19.76 -2.73 9.51
CA ASN A 398 20.44 -2.67 10.81
C ASN A 398 19.48 -2.38 11.98
N VAL A 399 18.46 -1.56 11.73
CA VAL A 399 17.45 -1.17 12.72
C VAL A 399 16.41 -2.29 12.87
N GLU A 400 16.03 -2.92 11.76
CA GLU A 400 15.02 -3.98 11.69
C GLU A 400 15.52 -5.30 12.30
N GLN A 401 16.72 -5.75 11.91
CA GLN A 401 17.36 -6.95 12.50
C GLN A 401 17.58 -6.82 14.01
N ALA A 402 17.78 -5.59 14.51
CA ALA A 402 17.96 -5.30 15.92
C ALA A 402 16.65 -5.39 16.72
N ARG A 403 15.51 -5.09 16.08
CA ARG A 403 14.16 -5.27 16.63
C ARG A 403 13.69 -6.72 16.56
N GLY A 404 14.22 -7.49 15.61
CA GLY A 404 13.78 -8.86 15.33
C GLY A 404 12.74 -8.95 14.22
N ASP A 405 12.65 -7.92 13.37
CA ASP A 405 11.70 -7.85 12.26
C ASP A 405 12.07 -8.89 11.18
N THR A 406 11.08 -9.41 10.45
CA THR A 406 11.28 -10.47 9.44
C THR A 406 11.01 -10.05 8.00
N HIS A 407 10.36 -8.90 7.78
CA HIS A 407 9.91 -8.44 6.46
C HIS A 407 10.95 -7.53 5.77
N ASN A 408 12.16 -8.07 5.58
CA ASN A 408 13.26 -7.39 4.91
C ASN A 408 13.99 -8.39 4.00
N MET A 409 14.28 -8.00 2.74
CA MET A 409 14.90 -8.90 1.77
C MET A 409 16.21 -9.53 2.27
N VAL A 410 17.07 -8.76 2.93
CA VAL A 410 18.36 -9.26 3.45
C VAL A 410 18.15 -10.26 4.60
N ILE A 411 17.17 -10.02 5.47
CA ILE A 411 16.80 -10.94 6.55
C ILE A 411 16.27 -12.26 5.97
N ILE A 412 15.48 -12.21 4.90
CA ILE A 412 14.98 -13.40 4.19
C ILE A 412 16.15 -14.17 3.54
N LEU A 413 17.11 -13.48 2.92
CA LEU A 413 18.31 -14.10 2.34
C LEU A 413 19.20 -14.77 3.40
N GLU A 414 19.41 -14.15 4.57
CA GLU A 414 20.12 -14.78 5.70
C GLU A 414 19.36 -16.00 6.25
N THR A 415 18.04 -15.89 6.44
CA THR A 415 17.25 -16.89 7.21
C THR A 415 16.70 -18.05 6.39
N VAL A 416 16.20 -17.79 5.18
CA VAL A 416 15.57 -18.79 4.29
C VAL A 416 16.60 -19.41 3.35
N TYR A 417 17.56 -18.62 2.87
CA TYR A 417 18.56 -19.05 1.87
C TYR A 417 19.97 -19.27 2.47
N GLY A 418 20.16 -18.99 3.77
CA GLY A 418 21.42 -19.27 4.48
C GLY A 418 22.60 -18.42 4.03
N MET A 419 22.35 -17.24 3.45
CA MET A 419 23.42 -16.35 3.01
C MET A 419 24.17 -15.72 4.20
N GLU A 420 25.47 -15.50 4.03
CA GLU A 420 26.23 -14.60 4.91
C GLU A 420 25.82 -13.14 4.65
N LEU A 421 25.84 -12.30 5.68
CA LEU A 421 25.29 -10.94 5.63
C LEU A 421 25.88 -10.08 4.51
N GLN A 422 27.20 -10.09 4.31
CA GLN A 422 27.79 -9.29 3.24
C GLN A 422 27.36 -9.80 1.86
N VAL A 423 27.26 -11.12 1.68
CA VAL A 423 26.77 -11.74 0.44
C VAL A 423 25.32 -11.36 0.16
N ALA A 424 24.45 -11.35 1.18
CA ALA A 424 23.07 -10.92 1.05
C ALA A 424 22.96 -9.43 0.70
N MET A 425 23.76 -8.56 1.34
CA MET A 425 23.81 -7.12 1.03
C MET A 425 24.28 -6.86 -0.41
N ASP A 426 25.32 -7.55 -0.86
CA ASP A 426 25.86 -7.41 -2.21
C ASP A 426 24.88 -7.94 -3.26
N TYR A 427 24.13 -9.01 -2.96
CA TYR A 427 23.09 -9.58 -3.82
C TYR A 427 21.92 -8.60 -4.04
N VAL A 428 21.38 -7.98 -2.98
CA VAL A 428 20.33 -6.96 -3.12
C VAL A 428 20.89 -5.70 -3.81
N GLY A 429 22.15 -5.35 -3.56
CA GLY A 429 22.84 -4.28 -4.28
C GLY A 429 22.91 -4.50 -5.80
N GLU A 430 23.22 -5.73 -6.22
CA GLU A 430 23.23 -6.12 -7.64
C GLU A 430 21.82 -6.14 -8.24
N MET A 431 20.80 -6.57 -7.49
CA MET A 431 19.40 -6.44 -7.91
C MET A 431 19.02 -4.97 -8.18
N CYS A 432 19.39 -4.04 -7.29
CA CYS A 432 19.19 -2.61 -7.52
C CYS A 432 19.94 -2.11 -8.77
N ARG A 433 21.20 -2.53 -8.98
CA ARG A 433 22.00 -2.14 -10.15
C ARG A 433 21.34 -2.57 -11.45
N LEU A 434 20.92 -3.83 -11.55
CA LEU A 434 20.25 -4.38 -12.74
C LEU A 434 18.89 -3.72 -13.01
N THR A 435 18.11 -3.43 -11.96
CA THR A 435 16.82 -2.71 -12.12
C THR A 435 17.03 -1.28 -12.60
N MET A 436 18.10 -0.59 -12.19
CA MET A 436 18.46 0.74 -12.72
C MET A 436 18.76 0.69 -14.22
N GLU A 437 19.53 -0.31 -14.68
CA GLU A 437 19.83 -0.50 -16.10
C GLU A 437 18.55 -0.79 -16.91
N ASN A 438 17.68 -1.68 -16.41
CA ASN A 438 16.38 -1.97 -17.03
C ASN A 438 15.46 -0.73 -17.07
N PHE A 439 15.49 0.14 -16.06
CA PHE A 439 14.73 1.39 -16.05
C PHE A 439 15.23 2.33 -17.17
N VAL A 440 16.54 2.54 -17.30
CA VAL A 440 17.13 3.39 -18.34
C VAL A 440 16.81 2.84 -19.74
N GLU A 441 16.89 1.52 -19.92
CA GLU A 441 16.49 0.85 -21.16
C GLU A 441 15.01 1.05 -21.50
N ASN A 442 14.11 0.88 -20.54
CA ASN A 442 12.67 1.08 -20.77
C ASN A 442 12.34 2.55 -21.05
N LYS A 443 13.01 3.48 -20.39
CA LYS A 443 12.86 4.94 -20.66
C LYS A 443 13.21 5.28 -22.10
N ALA A 444 14.24 4.65 -22.68
CA ALA A 444 14.62 4.84 -24.08
C ALA A 444 13.61 4.24 -25.09
N LYS A 445 12.69 3.38 -24.65
CA LYS A 445 11.70 2.67 -25.48
C LYS A 445 10.30 3.34 -25.45
N ILE A 446 10.10 4.42 -24.69
CA ILE A 446 8.81 5.13 -24.58
C ILE A 446 8.34 5.63 -25.96
N PRO A 447 7.12 5.27 -26.44
CA PRO A 447 6.59 5.76 -27.70
C PRO A 447 6.02 7.18 -27.56
N SER A 448 5.76 7.85 -28.68
CA SER A 448 4.83 8.99 -28.66
C SER A 448 3.40 8.49 -28.53
N PHE A 449 2.60 9.15 -27.70
CA PHE A 449 1.16 8.89 -27.51
C PHE A 449 0.30 9.79 -28.42
N GLY A 450 0.86 10.25 -29.54
CA GLY A 450 0.11 10.85 -30.66
C GLY A 450 -0.10 12.36 -30.57
N CYS A 451 0.33 13.06 -29.51
CA CYS A 451 0.40 14.52 -29.54
C CYS A 451 1.51 15.11 -28.63
N PRO A 452 2.18 16.20 -29.03
CA PRO A 452 3.32 16.77 -28.28
C PRO A 452 2.99 17.20 -26.84
N ARG A 453 1.72 17.49 -26.54
CA ARG A 453 1.28 17.79 -25.18
C ARG A 453 1.37 16.55 -24.30
N LEU A 454 0.77 15.44 -24.74
CA LEU A 454 0.74 14.21 -23.98
C LEU A 454 2.13 13.61 -23.84
N ASP A 455 2.94 13.65 -24.90
CA ASP A 455 4.34 13.19 -24.87
C ASP A 455 5.18 13.93 -23.81
N ARG A 456 4.98 15.25 -23.69
CA ARG A 456 5.62 16.06 -22.64
C ARG A 456 5.08 15.71 -21.25
N ASP A 457 3.77 15.53 -21.10
CA ASP A 457 3.14 15.20 -19.83
C ASP A 457 3.62 13.81 -19.32
N VAL A 458 3.80 12.84 -20.23
CA VAL A 458 4.44 11.54 -19.96
C VAL A 458 5.92 11.67 -19.61
N ALA A 459 6.67 12.48 -20.37
CA ALA A 459 8.09 12.71 -20.08
C ALA A 459 8.30 13.35 -18.70
N GLY A 460 7.40 14.27 -18.29
CA GLY A 460 7.38 14.85 -16.95
C GLY A 460 7.11 13.81 -15.86
N TYR A 461 6.12 12.94 -16.06
CA TYR A 461 5.82 11.85 -15.12
C TYR A 461 7.00 10.89 -14.95
N VAL A 462 7.66 10.49 -16.05
CA VAL A 462 8.86 9.63 -16.01
C VAL A 462 10.08 10.37 -15.45
N GLN A 463 10.11 11.71 -15.49
CA GLN A 463 11.09 12.48 -14.72
C GLN A 463 10.80 12.42 -13.21
N GLY A 464 9.55 12.56 -12.78
CA GLY A 464 9.16 12.37 -11.39
C GLY A 464 9.56 11.00 -10.82
N LEU A 465 9.48 9.93 -11.62
CA LEU A 465 9.98 8.60 -11.23
C LEU A 465 11.52 8.57 -11.00
N GLN A 466 12.30 9.28 -11.81
CA GLN A 466 13.75 9.41 -11.61
C GLN A 466 14.10 10.25 -10.38
N ASP A 467 13.39 11.36 -10.19
CA ASP A 467 13.50 12.25 -9.03
C ASP A 467 13.21 11.47 -7.74
N TRP A 468 12.21 10.58 -7.77
CA TRP A 468 11.90 9.62 -6.70
C TRP A 468 13.05 8.66 -6.39
N ILE A 469 13.64 8.04 -7.41
CA ILE A 469 14.76 7.10 -7.26
C ILE A 469 15.97 7.80 -6.61
N VAL A 470 16.43 8.94 -7.15
CA VAL A 470 17.60 9.64 -6.62
C VAL A 470 17.32 10.34 -5.28
N GLY A 471 16.12 10.87 -5.11
CA GLY A 471 15.66 11.52 -3.88
C GLY A 471 15.66 10.57 -2.69
N ALA A 472 15.05 9.38 -2.84
CA ALA A 472 15.05 8.35 -1.80
C ALA A 472 16.47 7.88 -1.40
N LEU A 473 17.33 7.63 -2.38
CA LEU A 473 18.73 7.23 -2.16
C LEU A 473 19.53 8.29 -1.39
N HIS A 474 19.31 9.58 -1.68
CA HIS A 474 20.02 10.66 -0.98
C HIS A 474 19.43 10.95 0.40
N TRP A 475 18.09 10.94 0.51
CA TRP A 475 17.37 11.16 1.75
C TRP A 475 17.66 10.10 2.81
N SER A 476 17.87 8.83 2.43
CA SER A 476 18.18 7.76 3.40
C SER A 476 19.45 8.02 4.24
N PHE A 477 20.35 8.89 3.78
CA PHE A 477 21.53 9.34 4.55
C PHE A 477 21.34 10.69 5.26
N MET A 478 20.27 11.42 4.94
CA MET A 478 19.86 12.66 5.62
C MET A 478 18.92 12.37 6.79
N SER A 479 18.01 11.40 6.61
CA SER A 479 17.05 10.98 7.61
C SER A 479 17.72 10.32 8.81
N GLN A 480 17.26 10.65 10.01
CA GLN A 480 17.70 9.99 11.23
C GLN A 480 17.05 8.60 11.40
N ARG A 481 16.15 8.18 10.49
CA ARG A 481 15.43 6.90 10.53
C ARG A 481 16.36 5.68 10.53
N TYR A 482 17.47 5.74 9.80
CA TYR A 482 18.36 4.60 9.55
C TYR A 482 19.71 4.71 10.27
N PHE A 483 20.39 5.85 10.12
CA PHE A 483 21.77 6.05 10.60
C PHE A 483 21.89 7.10 11.70
N GLY A 484 20.77 7.58 12.26
CA GLY A 484 20.75 8.64 13.26
C GLY A 484 21.46 9.91 12.75
N LEU A 485 22.45 10.39 13.50
CA LEU A 485 23.26 11.55 13.11
C LEU A 485 24.53 11.20 12.33
N GLU A 486 24.79 9.91 12.08
CA GLU A 486 26.03 9.42 11.43
C GLU A 486 25.87 9.23 9.91
N GLY A 487 24.69 9.53 9.34
CA GLY A 487 24.34 9.25 7.94
C GLY A 487 25.31 9.84 6.91
N SER A 488 25.92 11.01 7.16
CA SER A 488 26.94 11.59 6.28
C SER A 488 28.25 10.78 6.25
N GLU A 489 28.71 10.29 7.40
CA GLU A 489 29.91 9.45 7.48
C GLU A 489 29.64 8.04 6.94
N VAL A 490 28.46 7.47 7.21
CA VAL A 490 28.02 6.21 6.59
C VAL A 490 27.96 6.35 5.07
N LYS A 491 27.42 7.46 4.53
CA LYS A 491 27.39 7.70 3.07
C LYS A 491 28.78 7.72 2.44
N LYS A 492 29.74 8.33 3.13
CA LYS A 492 31.13 8.52 2.69
C LYS A 492 31.98 7.25 2.79
N HIS A 493 31.77 6.44 3.82
CA HIS A 493 32.59 5.26 4.11
C HIS A 493 31.92 3.93 3.78
N ARG A 494 30.60 3.93 3.54
CA ARG A 494 29.71 2.77 3.31
C ARG A 494 29.72 1.70 4.41
N TYR A 495 30.51 1.85 5.47
CA TYR A 495 30.56 0.91 6.58
C TYR A 495 29.46 1.19 7.61
N VAL A 496 28.73 0.15 8.01
CA VAL A 496 27.69 0.19 9.04
C VAL A 496 28.07 -0.78 10.16
N LYS A 497 28.20 -0.26 11.39
CA LYS A 497 28.38 -1.09 12.58
C LYS A 497 27.06 -1.76 12.96
N LEU A 498 27.08 -3.07 13.19
CA LEU A 498 25.88 -3.82 13.55
C LEU A 498 25.37 -3.43 14.93
N LEU A 499 24.05 -3.20 15.02
CA LEU A 499 23.33 -3.03 16.27
C LEU A 499 23.11 -4.41 16.95
N PRO A 500 23.17 -4.49 18.28
CA PRO A 500 22.83 -5.72 19.00
C PRO A 500 21.34 -6.04 18.81
N LYS A 501 20.99 -7.33 18.74
CA LYS A 501 19.59 -7.76 18.79
C LYS A 501 19.01 -7.50 20.18
N ASN A 502 17.80 -6.95 20.23
CA ASN A 502 17.06 -6.75 21.48
C ASN A 502 16.68 -8.14 22.07
N VAL A 503 17.31 -8.54 23.17
CA VAL A 503 17.18 -9.89 23.77
C VAL A 503 15.87 -10.06 24.57
N SER A 504 14.79 -9.36 24.19
CA SER A 504 13.61 -9.16 25.05
C SER A 504 12.31 -9.71 24.48
N SER A 505 12.25 -11.01 24.14
CA SER A 505 10.99 -11.79 23.99
C SER A 505 11.15 -13.31 23.77
N SER A 506 12.14 -13.98 24.36
CA SER A 506 12.29 -15.46 24.24
C SER A 506 12.48 -16.21 25.57
N VAL A 507 12.10 -15.60 26.70
CA VAL A 507 12.06 -16.26 28.01
C VAL A 507 10.74 -15.95 28.70
N ASN A 508 9.81 -16.91 28.61
CA ASN A 508 8.69 -17.22 29.49
C ASN A 508 8.09 -18.50 28.91
N GLU A 509 7.89 -19.61 29.58
CA GLU A 509 8.18 -20.11 30.92
C GLU A 509 7.87 -21.60 30.79
N SER A 510 8.76 -22.50 31.23
CA SER A 510 8.51 -23.93 31.14
C SER A 510 7.27 -24.31 31.97
N CYS A 511 6.26 -24.88 31.32
CA CYS A 511 5.03 -25.35 31.97
C CYS A 511 5.38 -26.31 33.13
N PRO A 512 4.91 -26.08 34.38
CA PRO A 512 5.11 -27.02 35.47
C PRO A 512 4.32 -28.29 35.18
N SER A 513 4.99 -29.44 35.17
CA SER A 513 4.35 -30.74 35.04
C SER A 513 3.39 -30.98 36.22
N SER A 514 2.10 -31.14 35.93
CA SER A 514 1.10 -31.55 36.92
C SER A 514 1.27 -33.03 37.28
N SER A 515 1.47 -33.31 38.57
CA SER A 515 1.40 -34.62 39.21
C SER A 515 0.28 -34.63 40.25
#